data_AF-A0A7C5H0X0-F1
#
_entry.id   AF-A0A7C5H0X0-F1
#
_cell.length_a   1.000
_cell.length_b   1.000
_cell.length_c   1.000
_cell.angle_alpha   90.00
_cell.angle_beta   90.00
_cell.angle_gamma   90.00
#
_symmetry.space_group_name_H-M   'P 1'
#
loop_
_entity.id
_entity.type
_entity.pdbx_description
1 polymer ?
#
loop_
_entity_poly.entity_id
_entity_poly.type
_entity_poly.pdbx_seq_one_letter_code
_entity_poly.pdbx_strand_id
1 'polypeptide(L)' 'MLKHSPQNFITNSGNKSLQSRLKELVGISKELKFLVGFFYFSGIKELYETLKELYDDGKLQDEHIKILVGLNV' A
#
# COMPACT_ATOMS: atom_id res chain seq x y z
N MET A 1 -4.88 15.77 29.84
CA MET A 1 -3.84 15.16 28.97
C MET A 1 -4.46 14.78 27.64
N LEU A 2 -4.20 15.53 26.58
CA LEU A 2 -4.54 15.11 25.22
C LEU A 2 -3.53 14.04 24.79
N LYS A 3 -3.95 12.77 24.73
CA LYS A 3 -3.15 11.71 24.13
C LYS A 3 -3.09 11.98 22.62
N HIS A 4 -1.95 12.45 22.12
CA HIS A 4 -1.69 12.44 20.69
C HIS A 4 -1.56 11.00 20.22
N SER A 5 -2.61 10.45 19.63
CA SER A 5 -2.53 9.17 18.92
C SER A 5 -1.61 9.32 17.71
N PRO A 6 -0.63 8.43 17.50
CA PRO A 6 0.25 8.51 16.34
C PRO A 6 -0.57 8.52 15.05
N GLN A 7 -0.37 9.54 14.22
CA GLN A 7 -1.09 9.67 12.94
C GLN A 7 -0.70 8.60 11.93
N ASN A 8 0.48 8.00 12.10
CA ASN A 8 1.06 7.04 11.18
C ASN A 8 0.67 5.59 11.46
N PHE A 9 -0.08 5.33 12.54
CA PHE A 9 -0.48 3.97 12.88
C PHE A 9 -1.76 3.58 12.13
N ILE A 10 -1.64 2.56 11.28
CA ILE A 10 -2.74 2.06 10.45
C ILE A 10 -3.56 1.07 11.30
N THR A 11 -4.76 1.47 11.69
CA THR A 11 -5.67 0.66 12.51
C THR A 11 -6.88 0.14 11.73
N ASN A 12 -7.02 0.54 10.47
CA ASN A 12 -8.23 0.33 9.68
C ASN A 12 -9.50 0.88 10.36
N SER A 13 -9.36 1.97 11.13
CA SER A 13 -10.47 2.66 11.80
C SER A 13 -10.43 4.17 11.49
N GLY A 14 -11.61 4.77 11.33
CA GLY A 14 -11.73 6.16 10.86
C GLY A 14 -11.05 6.36 9.50
N ASN A 15 -10.20 7.39 9.40
CA ASN A 15 -9.55 7.79 8.14
C ASN A 15 -8.19 7.10 7.91
N LYS A 16 -7.82 6.08 8.71
CA LYS A 16 -6.51 5.40 8.68
C LYS A 16 -6.62 3.96 8.18
N SER A 17 -7.14 3.79 6.96
CA SER A 17 -7.15 2.48 6.30
C SER A 17 -5.79 2.17 5.66
N LEU A 18 -5.46 0.88 5.61
CA LEU A 18 -4.27 0.41 4.90
C LEU A 18 -4.33 0.78 3.42
N GLN A 19 -5.52 0.67 2.82
CA GLN A 19 -5.78 1.02 1.43
C GLN A 19 -5.44 2.49 1.12
N SER A 20 -6.01 3.43 1.87
CA SER A 20 -5.77 4.87 1.64
C SER A 20 -4.29 5.21 1.79
N ARG A 21 -3.62 4.58 2.77
CA ARG A 21 -2.19 4.78 2.98
C ARG A 21 -1.33 4.18 1.87
N LEU A 22 -1.66 2.99 1.38
CA LEU A 22 -0.97 2.37 0.25
C LEU A 22 -1.12 3.23 -1.02
N LYS A 23 -2.33 3.71 -1.31
CA LYS A 23 -2.58 4.58 -2.47
C LYS A 23 -1.77 5.87 -2.43
N GLU A 24 -1.71 6.51 -1.25
CA GLU A 24 -0.86 7.69 -1.04
C GLU A 24 0.62 7.36 -1.27
N LEU A 25 1.14 6.31 -0.63
CA LEU A 25 2.54 5.90 -0.72
C LEU A 25 2.94 5.54 -2.16
N VAL A 26 2.09 4.81 -2.87
CA VAL A 26 2.29 4.41 -4.27
C VAL A 26 2.35 5.65 -5.17
N GLY A 27 1.48 6.64 -4.96
CA GLY A 27 1.49 7.89 -5.75
C GLY A 27 2.70 8.80 -5.54
N ILE A 28 3.34 8.78 -4.36
CA ILE A 28 4.45 9.70 -4.03
C ILE A 28 5.84 9.04 -4.06
N SER A 29 5.91 7.71 -4.14
CA SER A 29 7.18 6.98 -4.07
C SER A 29 7.73 6.72 -5.46
N LYS A 30 9.05 6.71 -5.61
CA LYS A 30 9.69 6.22 -6.85
C LYS A 30 9.64 4.70 -6.94
N GLU A 31 9.93 4.04 -5.82
CA GLU A 31 9.99 2.59 -5.68
C GLU A 31 9.45 2.22 -4.29
N LEU A 32 8.66 1.15 -4.21
CA LEU A 32 8.16 0.58 -2.96
C LEU A 32 8.59 -0.89 -2.82
N LYS A 33 9.16 -1.22 -1.66
CA LYS A 33 9.58 -2.58 -1.31
C LYS A 33 8.82 -3.07 -0.10
N PHE A 34 8.09 -4.15 -0.27
CA PHE A 34 7.31 -4.78 0.78
C PHE A 34 7.95 -6.12 1.18
N LEU A 35 8.08 -6.32 2.49
CA LEU A 35 8.34 -7.62 3.09
C LEU A 35 7.13 -7.98 3.93
N VAL A 36 6.40 -9.02 3.53
CA VAL A 36 5.17 -9.43 4.20
C VAL A 36 5.21 -10.93 4.50
N GLY A 37 4.65 -11.31 5.65
CA GLY A 37 4.55 -12.73 6.02
C GLY A 37 3.55 -13.48 5.14
N PHE A 38 2.38 -12.89 4.91
CA PHE A 38 1.25 -13.43 4.15
C PHE A 38 0.69 -12.33 3.25
N PHE A 39 0.17 -12.67 2.06
CA PHE A 39 -0.56 -11.71 1.23
C PHE A 39 -1.94 -12.23 0.79
N TYR A 40 -3.01 -11.59 1.27
CA TYR A 40 -4.40 -11.97 0.98
C TYR A 40 -4.88 -11.44 -0.37
N PHE A 41 -5.79 -12.17 -1.00
CA PHE A 41 -6.39 -11.79 -2.29
C PHE A 41 -7.02 -10.38 -2.26
N SER A 42 -7.71 -10.03 -1.17
CA SER A 42 -8.25 -8.68 -0.98
C SER A 42 -7.15 -7.61 -1.00
N GLY A 43 -6.00 -7.86 -0.37
CA GLY A 43 -4.87 -6.92 -0.41
C GLY A 43 -4.26 -6.78 -1.80
N ILE A 44 -4.21 -7.86 -2.59
CA ILE A 44 -3.70 -7.84 -3.97
C ILE A 44 -4.62 -7.01 -4.87
N LYS A 45 -5.94 -7.16 -4.75
CA LYS A 45 -6.90 -6.42 -5.57
C LYS A 45 -6.76 -4.91 -5.40
N GLU A 46 -6.72 -4.42 -4.17
CA GLU A 46 -6.54 -3.00 -3.86
C GLU A 46 -5.21 -2.45 -4.41
N LEU A 47 -4.13 -3.23 -4.30
CA LEU A 47 -2.84 -2.85 -4.86
C LEU A 47 -2.89 -2.80 -6.39
N TYR A 48 -3.50 -3.80 -7.02
CA TYR A 48 -3.65 -3.87 -8.47
C TYR A 48 -4.45 -2.69 -9.02
N GLU A 49 -5.59 -2.35 -8.41
CA GLU A 49 -6.42 -1.22 -8.86
C GLU A 49 -5.64 0.11 -8.79
N THR A 50 -4.88 0.32 -7.70
CA THR A 50 -4.03 1.51 -7.55
C THR A 50 -2.92 1.55 -8.61
N LEU A 51 -2.25 0.42 -8.85
CA LEU A 51 -1.21 0.32 -9.88
C LEU A 51 -1.77 0.54 -11.29
N LYS A 52 -2.95 0.00 -11.56
CA LYS A 52 -3.65 0.16 -12.83
C LYS A 52 -4.00 1.62 -13.09
N GLU A 53 -4.53 2.33 -12.09
CA GLU A 53 -4.80 3.77 -12.20
C GLU A 53 -3.52 4.55 -12.55
N LEU A 54 -2.38 4.25 -11.90
CA LEU A 54 -1.10 4.89 -12.24
C LEU A 54 -0.61 4.54 -13.64
N TYR A 55 -0.84 3.30 -14.09
CA TYR A 55 -0.49 2.86 -15.44
C TYR A 55 -1.32 3.58 -16.50
N ASP A 56 -2.64 3.62 -16.32
CA ASP A 56 -3.58 4.28 -17.23
C ASP A 56 -3.28 5.79 -17.33
N ASP A 57 -2.82 6.41 -16.23
CA ASP A 57 -2.37 7.80 -16.15
C ASP A 57 -0.95 8.05 -16.73
N GLY A 58 -0.22 7.02 -17.15
CA GLY A 58 1.17 7.12 -17.63
C GLY A 58 2.19 7.52 -16.55
N LYS A 59 1.85 7.33 -15.28
CA LYS A 59 2.67 7.68 -14.11
C LYS A 59 3.42 6.49 -13.51
N LEU A 60 3.05 5.27 -13.88
CA LEU A 60 3.70 4.06 -13.38
C LEU A 60 5.11 3.94 -13.95
N GLN A 61 6.10 3.80 -13.06
CA GLN A 61 7.50 3.68 -13.42
C GLN A 61 7.93 2.21 -13.54
N ASP A 62 9.02 1.95 -14.26
CA ASP A 62 9.66 0.64 -14.25
C ASP A 62 10.12 0.28 -12.83
N GLU A 63 9.92 -0.99 -12.46
CA GLU A 63 10.28 -1.54 -11.13
C GLU A 63 9.63 -0.83 -9.92
N HIS A 64 8.50 -0.15 -10.13
CA HIS A 64 7.87 0.68 -9.10
C HIS A 64 7.48 -0.07 -7.82
N ILE A 65 7.19 -1.38 -7.91
CA ILE A 65 6.82 -2.21 -6.75
C ILE A 65 7.58 -3.54 -6.74
N LYS A 66 8.11 -3.90 -5.57
CA LYS A 66 8.71 -5.21 -5.27
C LYS A 66 8.10 -5.78 -3.99
N ILE A 67 7.66 -7.03 -4.03
CA ILE A 67 7.01 -7.70 -2.90
C ILE A 67 7.72 -9.03 -2.65
N LEU A 68 8.24 -9.19 -1.45
CA LEU A 68 8.73 -10.47 -0.95
C LEU A 68 7.71 -11.03 0.05
N VAL A 69 7.15 -12.20 -0.26
CA VAL A 69 6.15 -12.89 0.57
C VAL A 69 6.80 -14.10 1.23
N GLY A 70 6.73 -14.17 2.56
CA GLY A 70 7.40 -15.20 3.36
C GLY A 70 6.70 -16.55 3.40
N LEU A 71 5.38 -16.58 3.26
CA LEU A 71 4.56 -17.80 3.32
C LEU A 71 3.69 -17.92 2.07
N ASN A 72 3.68 -19.11 1.49
CA ASN A 72 2.71 -19.51 0.46
C ASN A 72 1.66 -20.41 1.11
N VAL A 73 0.40 -20.12 0.88
CA VAL A 73 -0.71 -20.39 1.80
C VAL A 73 -1.99 -20.55 1.03
#